data_AF-A0A7V5YQ11-F1
#
_entry.id   AF-A0A7V5YQ11-F1
#
_cell.length_a   1.000
_cell.length_b   1.000
_cell.length_c   1.000
_cell.angle_alpha   90.00
_cell.angle_beta   90.00
_cell.angle_gamma   90.00
#
_symmetry.space_group_name_H-M   'P 1'
#
loop_
_entity.id
_entity.type
_entity.pdbx_description
1 polymer ?
#
loop_
_entity_poly.entity_id
_entity_poly.type
_entity_poly.pdbx_seq_one_letter_code
_entity_poly.pdbx_strand_id
1 'polypeptide(L)'
;MFYPDTANKLSDEVMRYRLASAFFERAQALRRVADYEFASEQLILDGALSRHKVLIFLWGRVAEAPVLEQIDAWVRRGGIVIYPERQQQREGPLGTPEGDTSIAERWRRGDTGKGRVIFFTGHPEPYHYYVEYLRQTLRELPQLSQEYRQALQLQCPQDVFWSLTQDGKLVFLNYSDRPATVRLPRGKTVKIAPYHIVFAP
;
A
#
# COMPACT_ATOMS: atom_id res chain seq x y z
N MET A 1 2.31 2.12 -3.63
CA MET A 1 2.88 1.74 -2.33
C MET A 1 4.31 2.26 -2.25
N PHE A 2 4.67 2.95 -1.16
CA PHE A 2 6.01 3.52 -0.99
C PHE A 2 7.05 2.40 -0.83
N TYR A 3 8.12 2.45 -1.63
CA TYR A 3 9.29 1.59 -1.46
C TYR A 3 10.41 2.41 -0.79
N PRO A 4 10.78 2.11 0.47
CA PRO A 4 11.61 3.00 1.28
C PRO A 4 13.11 2.77 1.03
N ASP A 5 13.62 3.22 -0.12
CA ASP A 5 15.02 3.06 -0.52
C ASP A 5 16.01 3.52 0.56
N THR A 6 15.76 4.69 1.14
CA THR A 6 16.65 5.33 2.12
C THR A 6 16.62 4.57 3.44
N ALA A 7 15.44 4.25 3.97
CA ALA A 7 15.35 3.44 5.18
C ALA A 7 15.98 2.05 5.01
N ASN A 8 15.86 1.43 3.82
CA ASN A 8 16.48 0.15 3.52
C ASN A 8 18.02 0.24 3.50
N LYS A 9 18.59 1.34 2.98
CA LYS A 9 20.05 1.56 2.96
C LYS A 9 20.63 1.84 4.35
N LEU A 10 19.86 2.51 5.22
CA LEU A 10 20.26 2.84 6.58
C LEU A 10 20.07 1.68 7.58
N SER A 11 19.36 0.63 7.18
CA SER A 11 19.04 -0.51 8.05
C SER A 11 19.96 -1.71 7.77
N ASP A 12 20.55 -2.26 8.83
CA ASP A 12 21.28 -3.53 8.77
C ASP A 12 20.34 -4.76 8.69
N GLU A 13 19.02 -4.57 8.64
CA GLU A 13 18.04 -5.67 8.61
C GLU A 13 18.21 -6.58 7.38
N VAL A 14 18.67 -6.03 6.24
CA VAL A 14 18.99 -6.81 5.04
C VAL A 14 20.11 -7.83 5.32
N MET A 15 21.04 -7.51 6.22
CA MET A 15 22.13 -8.40 6.64
C MET A 15 21.74 -9.33 7.80
N ARG A 16 20.83 -8.92 8.68
CA ARG A 16 20.36 -9.74 9.83
C ARG A 16 19.34 -10.81 9.42
N TYR A 17 18.52 -10.55 8.42
CA TYR A 17 17.52 -11.50 7.91
C TYR A 17 17.85 -11.86 6.46
N ARG A 18 18.84 -12.76 6.29
CA ARG A 18 19.45 -13.21 5.03
C ARG A 18 18.49 -13.53 3.86
N LEU A 19 17.17 -13.59 4.05
CA LEU A 19 16.18 -13.96 3.03
C LEU A 19 14.84 -13.19 3.05
N ALA A 20 14.61 -12.24 3.97
CA ALA A 20 13.32 -11.52 4.03
C ALA A 20 13.49 -10.12 4.63
N SER A 21 13.49 -9.09 3.79
CA SER A 21 13.19 -7.75 4.29
C SER A 21 11.77 -7.78 4.87
N ALA A 22 11.60 -7.28 6.09
CA ALA A 22 10.30 -7.03 6.73
C ALA A 22 9.28 -6.40 5.75
N PHE A 23 9.77 -5.60 4.82
CA PHE A 23 8.97 -5.00 3.77
C PHE A 23 8.27 -6.01 2.83
N PHE A 24 8.96 -7.07 2.37
CA PHE A 24 8.41 -7.97 1.34
C PHE A 24 7.28 -8.85 1.87
N GLU A 25 7.36 -9.33 3.11
CA GLU A 25 6.27 -10.09 3.73
C GLU A 25 5.00 -9.23 3.85
N ARG A 26 5.17 -7.95 4.24
CA ARG A 26 4.06 -6.99 4.33
C ARG A 26 3.50 -6.67 2.95
N ALA A 27 4.36 -6.48 1.94
CA ALA A 27 3.96 -6.26 0.56
C ALA A 27 3.16 -7.45 0.01
N GLN A 28 3.64 -8.68 0.24
CA GLN A 28 2.93 -9.91 -0.13
C GLN A 28 1.56 -9.99 0.56
N ALA A 29 1.49 -9.67 1.85
CA ALA A 29 0.22 -9.64 2.59
C ALA A 29 -0.76 -8.60 2.02
N LEU A 30 -0.28 -7.39 1.70
CA LEU A 30 -1.11 -6.37 1.04
C LEU A 30 -1.59 -6.83 -0.34
N ARG A 31 -0.74 -7.53 -1.11
CA ARG A 31 -1.06 -7.96 -2.48
C ARG A 31 -2.24 -8.92 -2.54
N ARG A 32 -2.51 -9.64 -1.43
CA ARG A 32 -3.67 -10.52 -1.28
C ARG A 32 -5.00 -9.76 -1.20
N VAL A 33 -4.98 -8.51 -0.73
CA VAL A 33 -6.20 -7.74 -0.47
C VAL A 33 -6.36 -6.50 -1.35
N ALA A 34 -5.29 -6.06 -2.00
CA ALA A 34 -5.26 -4.86 -2.83
C ALA A 34 -4.34 -5.04 -4.05
N ASP A 35 -4.69 -4.35 -5.13
CA ASP A 35 -3.86 -4.21 -6.33
C ASP A 35 -3.10 -2.88 -6.24
N TYR A 36 -1.80 -2.89 -6.44
CA TYR A 36 -0.97 -1.70 -6.24
C TYR A 36 0.28 -1.73 -7.11
N GLU A 37 0.82 -0.55 -7.35
CA GLU A 37 2.15 -0.35 -7.93
C GLU A 37 3.16 0.06 -6.86
N PHE A 38 4.44 -0.28 -7.05
CA PHE A 38 5.53 0.23 -6.24
C PHE A 38 5.89 1.65 -6.69
N ALA A 39 6.11 2.53 -5.73
CA ALA A 39 6.63 3.88 -5.93
C ALA A 39 7.91 4.01 -5.10
N SER A 40 9.05 3.79 -5.76
CA SER A 40 10.37 4.07 -5.19
C SER A 40 10.59 5.56 -5.02
N GLU A 41 11.59 5.92 -4.23
CA GLU A 41 11.93 7.32 -3.99
C GLU A 41 12.25 8.04 -5.30
N GLN A 42 13.02 7.39 -6.19
CA GLN A 42 13.32 7.93 -7.52
C GLN A 42 12.05 8.11 -8.39
N LEU A 43 11.15 7.11 -8.42
CA LEU A 43 9.91 7.22 -9.19
C LEU A 43 9.01 8.36 -8.68
N ILE A 44 9.04 8.64 -7.38
CA ILE A 44 8.32 9.76 -6.78
C ILE A 44 8.90 11.09 -7.27
N LEU A 45 10.23 11.23 -7.26
CA LEU A 45 10.91 12.40 -7.81
C LEU A 45 10.59 12.58 -9.29
N ASP A 46 10.48 11.48 -10.04
CA ASP A 46 10.12 11.47 -11.46
C ASP A 46 8.60 11.70 -11.71
N GLY A 47 7.80 11.90 -10.65
CA GLY A 47 6.39 12.31 -10.75
C GLY A 47 5.38 11.17 -10.82
N ALA A 48 5.73 9.94 -10.45
CA ALA A 48 4.84 8.77 -10.47
C ALA A 48 3.55 8.95 -9.64
N LEU A 49 3.57 9.79 -8.60
CA LEU A 49 2.41 10.04 -7.74
C LEU A 49 1.24 10.71 -8.49
N SER A 50 1.50 11.40 -9.60
CA SER A 50 0.45 12.06 -10.40
C SER A 50 -0.61 11.09 -10.94
N ARG A 51 -0.26 9.82 -11.12
CA ARG A 51 -1.14 8.75 -11.61
C ARG A 51 -1.94 8.07 -10.50
N HIS A 52 -1.63 8.38 -9.25
CA HIS A 52 -2.11 7.67 -8.07
C HIS A 52 -2.96 8.58 -7.18
N LYS A 53 -3.91 7.98 -6.47
CA LYS A 53 -4.76 8.69 -5.48
C LYS A 53 -4.30 8.46 -4.05
N VAL A 54 -3.65 7.33 -3.79
CA VAL A 54 -3.25 6.90 -2.45
C VAL A 54 -1.80 6.41 -2.45
N LEU A 55 -1.01 6.88 -1.48
CA LEU A 55 0.32 6.38 -1.17
C LEU A 55 0.27 5.68 0.19
N ILE A 56 0.64 4.41 0.21
CA ILE A 56 0.63 3.57 1.41
C ILE A 56 2.08 3.31 1.84
N PHE A 57 2.39 3.58 3.10
CA PHE A 57 3.64 3.19 3.73
C PHE A 57 3.44 1.85 4.43
N LEU A 58 4.12 0.79 3.98
CA LEU A 58 4.13 -0.49 4.71
C LEU A 58 5.28 -0.57 5.72
N TRP A 59 6.32 0.23 5.51
CA TRP A 59 7.53 0.33 6.33
C TRP A 59 8.29 1.59 5.92
N GLY A 60 9.19 2.05 6.78
CA GLY A 60 10.13 3.14 6.50
C GLY A 60 9.65 4.51 6.98
N ARG A 61 10.35 5.04 8.00
CA ARG A 61 10.19 6.39 8.54
C ARG A 61 11.22 7.37 8.01
N VAL A 62 12.16 6.91 7.17
CA VAL A 62 13.22 7.77 6.63
C VAL A 62 13.13 7.77 5.12
N ALA A 63 13.07 8.97 4.55
CA ALA A 63 13.22 9.24 3.13
C ALA A 63 13.98 10.55 2.95
N GLU A 64 14.65 10.73 1.81
CA GLU A 64 15.38 11.96 1.54
C GLU A 64 14.44 13.18 1.52
N ALA A 65 14.96 14.35 1.93
CA ALA A 65 14.15 15.57 2.02
C ALA A 65 13.38 15.90 0.73
N PRO A 66 13.98 15.84 -0.49
CA PRO A 66 13.25 16.11 -1.72
C PRO A 66 12.10 15.14 -1.99
N VAL A 67 12.20 13.89 -1.50
CA VAL A 67 11.16 12.88 -1.64
C VAL A 67 9.99 13.23 -0.75
N LEU A 68 10.24 13.55 0.53
CA LEU A 68 9.19 13.96 1.46
C LEU A 68 8.50 15.25 0.99
N GLU A 69 9.25 16.23 0.47
CA GLU A 69 8.71 17.45 -0.11
C GLU A 69 7.79 17.16 -1.30
N GLN A 70 8.19 16.24 -2.18
CA GLN A 70 7.38 15.85 -3.33
C GLN A 70 6.10 15.11 -2.92
N ILE A 71 6.17 14.27 -1.88
CA ILE A 71 4.99 13.63 -1.29
C ILE A 71 4.08 14.69 -0.65
N ASP A 72 4.62 15.63 0.14
CA ASP A 72 3.85 16.72 0.76
C ASP A 72 3.17 17.58 -0.30
N ALA A 73 3.88 18.00 -1.34
CA ALA A 73 3.32 18.77 -2.44
C ALA A 73 2.17 18.01 -3.14
N TRP A 74 2.30 16.70 -3.33
CA TRP A 74 1.24 15.85 -3.88
C TRP A 74 0.03 15.72 -2.94
N VAL A 75 0.25 15.51 -1.64
CA VAL A 75 -0.80 15.50 -0.61
C VAL A 75 -1.54 16.83 -0.63
N ARG A 76 -0.84 17.97 -0.61
CA ARG A 76 -1.44 19.31 -0.65
C ARG A 76 -2.35 19.55 -1.86
N ARG A 77 -2.11 18.85 -2.98
CA ARG A 77 -2.97 18.89 -4.18
C ARG A 77 -4.16 17.93 -4.16
N GLY A 78 -4.32 17.11 -3.14
CA GLY A 78 -5.43 16.16 -3.00
C GLY A 78 -5.01 14.69 -2.87
N GLY A 79 -3.70 14.42 -2.80
CA GLY A 79 -3.18 13.07 -2.52
C GLY A 79 -3.54 12.58 -1.12
N ILE A 80 -3.61 11.26 -0.96
CA ILE A 80 -3.90 10.61 0.32
C ILE A 80 -2.70 9.77 0.74
N VAL A 81 -2.12 10.03 1.90
CA VAL A 81 -1.13 9.14 2.51
C VAL A 81 -1.82 8.28 3.57
N ILE A 82 -1.47 6.99 3.64
CA ILE A 82 -1.77 6.13 4.79
C ILE A 82 -0.44 5.70 5.42
N TYR A 83 -0.27 5.99 6.71
CA TYR A 83 0.99 5.79 7.44
C TYR A 83 0.79 5.03 8.76
N PRO A 84 1.54 3.95 9.04
CA PRO A 84 1.44 3.19 10.28
C PRO A 84 2.29 3.83 11.38
N GLU A 85 1.67 4.73 12.15
CA GLU A 85 2.36 5.60 13.10
C GLU A 85 3.13 4.84 14.18
N ARG A 86 2.55 3.76 14.71
CA ARG A 86 3.15 3.00 15.81
C ARG A 86 4.24 2.03 15.39
N GLN A 87 4.43 1.82 14.09
CA GLN A 87 5.38 0.81 13.59
C GLN A 87 6.83 1.12 13.94
N GLN A 88 7.16 2.40 13.99
CA GLN A 88 8.51 2.88 14.28
C GLN A 88 8.50 3.90 15.42
N GLN A 89 7.55 3.77 16.36
CA GLN A 89 7.37 4.72 17.46
C GLN A 89 8.62 4.90 18.32
N ARG A 90 9.45 3.87 18.46
CA ARG A 90 10.72 3.93 19.22
C ARG A 90 11.79 4.79 18.53
N GLU A 91 11.68 4.97 17.23
CA GLU A 91 12.70 5.59 16.40
C GLU A 91 12.32 7.01 15.95
N GLY A 92 11.09 7.45 16.27
CA GLY A 92 10.57 8.77 15.97
C GLY A 92 9.59 8.80 14.78
N PRO A 93 9.04 9.99 14.47
CA PRO A 93 8.13 10.15 13.34
C PRO A 93 8.85 10.00 11.99
N LEU A 94 8.08 10.02 10.90
CA LEU A 94 8.60 10.14 9.54
C LEU A 94 9.47 11.40 9.43
N GLY A 95 10.64 11.28 8.81
CA GLY A 95 11.57 12.38 8.63
C GLY A 95 12.73 12.05 7.70
N THR A 96 13.71 12.94 7.67
CA THR A 96 14.92 12.78 6.85
C THR A 96 16.03 12.07 7.64
N PRO A 97 17.10 11.58 6.98
CA PRO A 97 18.27 11.04 7.68
C PRO A 97 18.90 12.02 8.68
N GLU A 98 18.82 13.33 8.40
CA GLU A 98 19.32 14.42 9.24
C GLU A 98 18.40 14.70 10.44
N GLY A 99 17.24 14.05 10.51
CA GLY A 99 16.29 14.20 11.61
C GLY A 99 15.29 15.34 11.44
N ASP A 100 15.13 15.90 10.24
CA ASP A 100 14.02 16.83 9.98
C ASP A 100 12.69 16.08 9.91
N THR A 101 11.77 16.41 10.81
CA THR A 101 10.43 15.82 10.94
C THR A 101 9.32 16.82 10.67
N SER A 102 9.66 18.01 10.17
CA SER A 102 8.75 19.14 10.00
C SER A 102 7.52 18.82 9.15
N ILE A 103 7.67 18.01 8.10
CA ILE A 103 6.55 17.54 7.25
C ILE A 103 5.60 16.65 8.06
N ALA A 104 6.14 15.67 8.80
CA ALA A 104 5.32 14.77 9.60
C ALA A 104 4.55 15.52 10.70
N GLU A 105 5.19 16.50 11.34
CA GLU A 105 4.53 17.34 12.34
C GLU A 105 3.42 18.22 11.73
N ARG A 106 3.61 18.74 10.51
CA ARG A 106 2.52 19.43 9.78
C ARG A 106 1.35 18.48 9.52
N TRP A 107 1.62 17.29 9.01
CA TRP A 107 0.58 16.30 8.73
C TRP A 107 -0.19 15.88 9.98
N ARG A 108 0.48 15.71 11.13
CA ARG A 108 -0.17 15.40 12.42
C ARG A 108 -1.11 16.52 12.89
N ARG A 109 -0.77 17.78 12.61
CA ARG A 109 -1.64 18.93 12.87
C ARG A 109 -2.77 19.10 11.84
N GLY A 110 -2.85 18.22 10.84
CA GLY A 110 -3.83 18.30 9.76
C GLY A 110 -3.48 19.29 8.65
N ASP A 111 -2.30 19.92 8.68
CA ASP A 111 -1.85 20.83 7.63
C ASP A 111 -1.41 20.03 6.39
N THR A 112 -2.42 19.66 5.59
CA THR A 112 -2.30 18.74 4.45
C THR A 112 -2.89 19.32 3.15
N GLY A 113 -3.24 20.61 3.15
CA GLY A 113 -3.87 21.27 2.01
C GLY A 113 -5.21 20.63 1.63
N LYS A 114 -5.37 20.24 0.36
CA LYS A 114 -6.59 19.60 -0.16
C LYS A 114 -6.63 18.09 0.04
N GLY A 115 -5.50 17.49 0.41
CA GLY A 115 -5.39 16.06 0.63
C GLY A 115 -5.64 15.68 2.08
N ARG A 116 -5.12 14.53 2.46
CA ARG A 116 -5.18 14.06 3.85
C ARG A 116 -4.08 13.04 4.12
N VAL A 117 -3.68 12.94 5.38
CA VAL A 117 -2.84 11.86 5.89
C VAL A 117 -3.64 11.07 6.91
N ILE A 118 -3.73 9.76 6.71
CA ILE A 118 -4.43 8.83 7.56
C ILE A 118 -3.39 8.07 8.38
N PHE A 119 -3.35 8.34 9.68
CA PHE A 119 -2.47 7.66 10.60
C PHE A 119 -3.14 6.41 11.16
N PHE A 120 -2.55 5.24 10.92
CA PHE A 120 -2.92 4.02 11.60
C PHE A 120 -2.23 3.97 12.96
N THR A 121 -3.03 4.04 14.02
CA THR A 121 -2.57 4.07 15.41
C THR A 121 -2.67 2.71 16.11
N GLY A 122 -3.07 1.66 15.39
CA GLY A 122 -3.08 0.29 15.92
C GLY A 122 -1.69 -0.31 16.03
N HIS A 123 -1.59 -1.51 16.62
CA HIS A 123 -0.35 -2.28 16.57
C HIS A 123 -0.16 -2.85 15.17
N PRO A 124 0.95 -2.56 14.49
CA PRO A 124 1.20 -3.04 13.13
C PRO A 124 1.69 -4.49 13.11
N GLU A 125 2.02 -5.06 14.28
CA GLU A 125 2.32 -6.48 14.42
C GLU A 125 1.22 -7.23 15.18
N PRO A 126 0.80 -8.40 14.67
CA PRO A 126 1.23 -9.01 13.41
C PRO A 126 0.69 -8.25 12.18
N TYR A 127 1.45 -8.20 11.07
CA TYR A 127 1.17 -7.37 9.88
C TYR A 127 -0.26 -7.44 9.30
N HIS A 128 -1.01 -8.53 9.54
CA HIS A 128 -2.38 -8.66 9.07
C HIS A 128 -3.34 -7.61 9.67
N TYR A 129 -3.07 -7.08 10.86
CA TYR A 129 -3.88 -6.00 11.44
C TYR A 129 -3.85 -4.74 10.58
N TYR A 130 -2.65 -4.36 10.13
CA TYR A 130 -2.51 -3.18 9.27
C TYR A 130 -3.07 -3.44 7.87
N VAL A 131 -2.87 -4.64 7.33
CA VAL A 131 -3.41 -5.02 6.02
C VAL A 131 -4.95 -4.99 5.99
N GLU A 132 -5.62 -5.50 7.03
CA GLU A 132 -7.08 -5.42 7.11
C GLU A 132 -7.58 -3.99 7.32
N TYR A 133 -6.86 -3.19 8.11
CA TYR A 133 -7.14 -1.76 8.23
C TYR A 133 -7.03 -1.05 6.87
N LEU A 134 -5.97 -1.33 6.10
CA LEU A 134 -5.78 -0.77 4.76
C LEU A 134 -6.93 -1.18 3.85
N ARG A 135 -7.31 -2.46 3.85
CA ARG A 135 -8.44 -2.96 3.06
C ARG A 135 -9.73 -2.22 3.37
N GLN A 136 -10.07 -2.06 4.65
CA GLN A 136 -11.27 -1.33 5.08
C GLN A 136 -11.20 0.14 4.70
N THR A 137 -10.09 0.80 5.02
CA THR A 137 -9.86 2.22 4.73
C THR A 137 -10.03 2.47 3.23
N LEU A 138 -9.36 1.71 2.36
CA LEU A 138 -9.45 1.86 0.91
C LEU A 138 -10.89 1.66 0.39
N ARG A 139 -11.68 0.76 0.96
CA ARG A 139 -13.09 0.56 0.58
C ARG A 139 -13.96 1.79 0.85
N GLU A 140 -13.57 2.61 1.83
CA GLU A 140 -14.34 3.76 2.28
C GLU A 140 -13.89 5.07 1.61
N LEU A 141 -12.76 5.09 0.88
CA LEU A 141 -12.28 6.31 0.23
C LEU A 141 -13.07 6.61 -1.06
N PRO A 142 -13.94 7.63 -1.10
CA PRO A 142 -14.74 7.94 -2.28
C PRO A 142 -13.90 8.41 -3.49
N GLN A 143 -12.62 8.78 -3.27
CA GLN A 143 -11.68 9.17 -4.33
C GLN A 143 -11.22 7.98 -5.18
N LEU A 144 -11.38 6.75 -4.70
CA LEU A 144 -11.08 5.54 -5.48
C LEU A 144 -12.27 5.17 -6.36
N SER A 145 -11.97 4.62 -7.55
CA SER A 145 -13.00 4.22 -8.49
C SER A 145 -13.95 3.19 -7.86
N GLN A 146 -15.18 3.17 -8.36
CA GLN A 146 -16.19 2.24 -7.86
C GLN A 146 -15.74 0.78 -8.07
N GLU A 147 -15.11 0.51 -9.21
CA GLU A 147 -14.58 -0.80 -9.61
C GLU A 147 -13.50 -1.27 -8.62
N TYR A 148 -12.54 -0.39 -8.27
CA TYR A 148 -11.50 -0.72 -7.31
C TYR A 148 -12.09 -1.00 -5.92
N ARG A 149 -13.03 -0.17 -5.46
CA ARG A 149 -13.71 -0.39 -4.17
C ARG A 149 -14.58 -1.66 -4.15
N GLN A 150 -15.13 -2.08 -5.29
CA GLN A 150 -15.81 -3.35 -5.43
C GLN A 150 -14.84 -4.53 -5.43
N ALA A 151 -13.67 -4.40 -6.07
CA ALA A 151 -12.64 -5.44 -6.07
C ALA A 151 -12.09 -5.71 -4.66
N LEU A 152 -12.01 -4.70 -3.80
CA LEU A 152 -11.64 -4.90 -2.39
C LEU A 152 -12.64 -5.77 -1.59
N GLN A 153 -13.85 -6.02 -2.12
CA GLN A 153 -14.88 -6.86 -1.48
C GLN A 153 -14.82 -8.33 -1.90
N LEU A 154 -13.93 -8.67 -2.83
CA LEU A 154 -13.74 -10.04 -3.30
C LEU A 154 -13.32 -10.95 -2.14
N GLN A 155 -13.78 -12.20 -2.18
CA GLN A 155 -13.25 -13.27 -1.34
C GLN A 155 -12.44 -14.20 -2.22
N CYS A 156 -11.12 -14.04 -2.15
CA CYS A 156 -10.15 -14.82 -2.91
C CYS A 156 -9.50 -15.85 -1.97
N PRO A 157 -9.30 -17.11 -2.43
CA PRO A 157 -8.40 -18.04 -1.76
C PRO A 157 -6.98 -17.46 -1.66
N GLN A 158 -6.17 -18.01 -0.74
CA GLN A 158 -4.85 -17.49 -0.41
C GLN A 158 -3.93 -17.30 -1.63
N ASP A 159 -3.96 -18.25 -2.56
CA ASP A 159 -3.07 -18.29 -3.72
C ASP A 159 -3.72 -17.70 -4.99
N VAL A 160 -4.84 -16.98 -4.84
CA VAL A 160 -5.47 -16.25 -5.94
C VAL A 160 -5.23 -14.76 -5.79
N PHE A 161 -4.58 -14.21 -6.81
CA PHE A 161 -4.34 -12.77 -6.93
C PHE A 161 -5.34 -12.17 -7.92
N TRP A 162 -5.66 -10.90 -7.71
CA TRP A 162 -6.50 -10.14 -8.64
C TRP A 162 -5.84 -8.82 -9.00
N SER A 163 -6.13 -8.31 -10.19
CA SER A 163 -5.75 -6.97 -10.62
C SER A 163 -6.87 -6.30 -11.40
N LEU A 164 -6.90 -4.98 -11.37
CA LEU A 164 -7.84 -4.18 -12.12
C LEU A 164 -7.13 -3.56 -13.33
N THR A 165 -7.61 -3.87 -14.52
CA THR A 165 -7.11 -3.28 -15.76
C THR A 165 -7.53 -1.82 -15.90
N GLN A 166 -6.89 -1.08 -16.81
CA GLN A 166 -7.19 0.33 -17.06
C GLN A 166 -8.63 0.56 -17.54
N ASP A 167 -9.22 -0.41 -18.26
CA ASP A 167 -10.63 -0.38 -18.70
C ASP A 167 -11.60 -0.93 -17.64
N GLY A 168 -11.13 -1.14 -16.40
CA GLY A 168 -11.96 -1.53 -15.26
C GLY A 168 -12.34 -3.01 -15.21
N LYS A 169 -11.75 -3.86 -16.06
CA LYS A 169 -11.94 -5.31 -16.00
C LYS A 169 -11.09 -5.92 -14.89
N LEU A 170 -11.70 -6.85 -14.16
CA LEU A 170 -11.05 -7.60 -13.11
C LEU A 170 -10.42 -8.86 -13.70
N VAL A 171 -9.15 -9.09 -13.38
CA VAL A 171 -8.37 -10.26 -13.81
C VAL A 171 -7.96 -11.03 -12.57
N PHE A 172 -8.01 -12.35 -12.66
CA PHE A 172 -7.58 -13.27 -11.61
C PHE A 172 -6.44 -14.16 -12.09
N LEU A 173 -5.48 -14.42 -11.20
CA LEU A 173 -4.43 -15.42 -11.37
C LEU A 173 -4.52 -16.42 -10.22
N ASN A 174 -4.70 -17.71 -10.52
CA ASN A 174 -4.56 -18.77 -9.55
C ASN A 174 -3.13 -19.33 -9.58
N TYR A 175 -2.35 -19.09 -8.53
CA TYR A 175 -0.96 -19.54 -8.43
C TYR A 175 -0.81 -20.76 -7.51
N SER A 176 -1.74 -21.72 -7.63
CA SER A 176 -1.69 -22.98 -6.88
C SER A 176 -1.89 -24.19 -7.79
N ASP A 177 -1.51 -25.36 -7.28
CA ASP A 177 -1.77 -26.67 -7.90
C ASP A 177 -3.24 -27.11 -7.87
N ARG A 178 -4.13 -26.32 -7.25
CA ARG A 178 -5.54 -26.69 -7.02
C ARG A 178 -6.48 -25.73 -7.74
N PRO A 179 -7.64 -26.21 -8.24
CA PRO A 179 -8.68 -25.30 -8.70
C PRO A 179 -9.12 -24.36 -7.58
N ALA A 180 -9.34 -23.09 -7.92
CA ALA A 180 -9.77 -22.07 -6.99
C ALA A 180 -11.17 -21.54 -7.34
N THR A 181 -11.90 -21.09 -6.32
CA THR A 181 -13.19 -20.40 -6.50
C THR A 181 -13.12 -19.04 -5.83
N VAL A 182 -13.25 -17.98 -6.64
CA VAL A 182 -13.38 -16.61 -6.15
C VAL A 182 -14.86 -16.27 -5.99
N ARG A 183 -15.23 -15.63 -4.88
CA ARG A 183 -16.58 -15.10 -4.68
C ARG A 183 -16.58 -13.60 -4.95
N LEU A 184 -17.41 -13.21 -5.92
CA LEU A 184 -17.68 -11.82 -6.28
C LEU A 184 -18.79 -11.25 -5.38
N PRO A 185 -18.98 -9.91 -5.36
CA PRO A 185 -20.16 -9.31 -4.76
C PRO A 185 -21.46 -9.91 -5.30
N ARG A 186 -22.51 -9.92 -4.48
CA ARG A 186 -23.85 -10.46 -4.83
C ARG A 186 -23.88 -11.97 -5.11
N GLY A 187 -22.90 -12.73 -4.61
CA GLY A 187 -22.93 -14.19 -4.61
C GLY A 187 -22.50 -14.86 -5.93
N LYS A 188 -22.09 -14.10 -6.94
CA LYS A 188 -21.49 -14.68 -8.16
C LYS A 188 -20.15 -15.34 -7.82
N THR A 189 -19.77 -16.38 -8.56
CA THR A 189 -18.50 -17.08 -8.37
C THR A 189 -17.76 -17.26 -9.69
N VAL A 190 -16.43 -17.28 -9.61
CA VAL A 190 -15.53 -17.57 -10.74
C VAL A 190 -14.65 -18.75 -10.35
N LYS A 191 -14.68 -19.81 -11.16
CA LYS A 191 -13.78 -20.97 -11.00
C LYS A 191 -12.55 -20.78 -11.87
N ILE A 192 -11.39 -21.10 -11.33
CA ILE A 192 -10.09 -20.88 -11.98
C ILE A 192 -9.30 -22.18 -11.88
N ALA A 193 -8.80 -22.68 -13.01
CA ALA A 193 -7.92 -23.84 -13.03
C ALA A 193 -6.55 -23.52 -12.38
N PRO A 194 -5.76 -24.52 -11.96
CA PRO A 194 -4.38 -24.34 -11.50
C PRO A 194 -3.54 -23.53 -12.50
N TYR A 195 -2.75 -22.57 -12.03
CA TYR A 195 -1.84 -21.74 -12.84
C TYR A 195 -2.48 -20.99 -14.02
N HIS A 196 -3.79 -20.72 -13.96
CA HIS A 196 -4.51 -20.01 -15.02
C HIS A 196 -4.85 -18.56 -14.67
N ILE A 197 -4.96 -17.75 -15.72
CA ILE A 197 -5.47 -16.40 -15.69
C ILE A 197 -6.87 -16.37 -16.30
N VAL A 198 -7.83 -15.73 -15.63
CA VAL A 198 -9.19 -15.53 -16.15
C VAL A 198 -9.67 -14.10 -15.90
N PHE A 199 -10.51 -13.60 -16.82
CA PHE A 199 -11.24 -12.35 -16.61
C PHE A 199 -12.54 -12.63 -15.85
N ALA A 200 -12.94 -11.69 -15.00
CA ALA A 200 -14.27 -11.71 -14.41
C ALA A 200 -15.36 -11.57 -15.50
N PRO A 201 -16.50 -12.24 -15.34
CA PRO A 201 -17.64 -12.17 -16.27
C PRO A 201 -18.41 -10.85 -16.17
#